data_AF-W2TNZ6-F1
#
_entry.id   AF-W2TNZ6-F1
#
_cell.length_a   1.000
_cell.length_b   1.000
_cell.length_c   1.000
_cell.angle_alpha   90.00
_cell.angle_beta   90.00
_cell.angle_gamma   90.00
#
_symmetry.space_group_name_H-M   'P 1'
#
loop_
_entity.id
_entity.type
_entity.pdbx_description
1 polymer ?
#
loop_
_entity_poly.entity_id
_entity_poly.type
_entity_poly.pdbx_seq_one_letter_code
_entity_poly.pdbx_strand_id
1 'polypeptide(L)'
;MVPPLEQSINNVGTSYIGRYQVWERENRCYGRITSWSCVFGVLDIPTLLNRPELIVHKMYLDTEPAAFMCLLKELRRRSRNPIDFDARSYAEMPTVELSNGKRITELTHPEWLMRSSFHKFY
;
A
#
# COMPACT_ATOMS: atom_id res chain seq x y z
N MET A 1 -1.19 -21.32 4.10
CA MET A 1 0.06 -20.69 4.58
C MET A 1 -0.32 -19.42 5.33
N VAL A 2 0.42 -19.03 6.37
CA VAL A 2 0.23 -17.71 7.00
C VAL A 2 0.74 -16.67 5.99
N PRO A 3 -0.09 -15.76 5.46
CA PRO A 3 0.40 -14.79 4.50
C PRO A 3 1.41 -13.86 5.18
N PRO A 4 2.47 -13.43 4.48
CA PRO A 4 3.59 -12.73 5.07
C PRO A 4 3.18 -11.54 5.92
N LEU A 5 3.92 -11.32 7.00
CA LEU A 5 3.67 -10.25 7.96
C LEU A 5 3.91 -8.85 7.35
N GLU A 6 4.78 -8.78 6.32
CA GLU A 6 5.09 -7.56 5.59
C GLU A 6 4.43 -7.55 4.21
N GLN A 7 3.50 -6.61 4.04
CA GLN A 7 2.97 -6.28 2.72
C GLN A 7 4.02 -5.48 1.95
N SER A 8 4.38 -5.98 0.78
CA SER A 8 5.38 -5.38 -0.10
C SER A 8 4.90 -5.41 -1.54
N ILE A 9 5.61 -4.75 -2.46
CA ILE A 9 5.32 -4.78 -3.91
C ILE A 9 5.16 -6.22 -4.44
N ASN A 10 5.94 -7.17 -3.88
CA ASN A 10 5.91 -8.57 -4.27
C ASN A 10 4.91 -9.41 -3.47
N ASN A 11 4.31 -8.85 -2.41
CA ASN A 11 3.31 -9.52 -1.59
C ASN A 11 2.23 -8.52 -1.14
N VAL A 12 1.19 -8.38 -1.97
CA VAL A 12 0.10 -7.45 -1.70
C VAL A 12 -0.69 -7.88 -0.46
N GLY A 13 -0.97 -9.19 -0.31
CA GLY A 13 -1.57 -9.78 0.89
C GLY A 13 -2.99 -9.31 1.23
N THR A 14 -3.61 -8.50 0.36
CA THR A 14 -4.96 -7.93 0.52
C THR A 14 -5.60 -7.66 -0.85
N SER A 15 -6.93 -7.52 -0.87
CA SER A 15 -7.72 -7.22 -2.06
C SER A 15 -7.81 -5.72 -2.40
N TYR A 16 -7.26 -4.83 -1.55
CA TYR A 16 -7.36 -3.38 -1.72
C TYR A 16 -5.99 -2.70 -1.85
N ILE A 17 -5.62 -2.31 -3.07
CA ILE A 17 -4.34 -1.62 -3.40
C ILE A 17 -4.51 -0.15 -3.77
N GLY A 18 -5.76 0.32 -3.88
CA GLY A 18 -6.03 1.65 -4.44
C GLY A 18 -5.42 2.78 -3.63
N ARG A 19 -5.30 2.60 -2.31
CA ARG A 19 -4.86 3.66 -1.40
C ARG A 19 -4.27 3.11 -0.10
N TYR A 20 -3.07 3.55 0.26
CA TYR A 20 -2.52 3.40 1.61
C TYR A 20 -2.87 4.60 2.47
N GLN A 21 -3.38 4.35 3.68
CA GLN A 21 -3.75 5.37 4.65
C GLN A 21 -3.45 4.85 6.05
N VAL A 22 -2.99 5.74 6.93
CA VAL A 22 -2.81 5.45 8.35
C VAL A 22 -3.80 6.31 9.14
N TRP A 23 -4.63 5.66 9.94
CA TRP A 23 -5.46 6.32 10.94
C TRP A 23 -4.68 6.52 12.25
N GLU A 24 -5.05 7.53 13.03
CA GLU A 24 -4.34 7.95 14.26
C GLU A 24 -3.99 6.80 15.23
N ARG A 25 -4.84 5.77 15.28
CA ARG A 25 -4.69 4.64 16.23
C ARG A 25 -4.08 3.38 15.63
N GLU A 26 -3.78 3.36 14.33
CA GLU A 26 -3.36 2.14 13.64
C GLU A 26 -1.84 1.97 13.63
N ASN A 27 -1.13 3.03 13.23
CA ASN A 27 0.32 3.02 13.09
C ASN A 27 0.90 4.36 13.50
N ARG A 28 2.21 4.34 13.77
CA ARG A 28 2.94 5.57 14.07
C ARG A 28 2.97 6.46 12.82
N CYS A 29 2.50 7.69 12.99
CA CYS A 29 2.64 8.77 12.01
C CYS A 29 3.84 9.63 12.40
N TYR A 30 4.81 9.81 11.49
CA TYR A 30 5.95 10.68 11.77
C TYR A 30 5.77 12.12 11.30
N GLY A 31 4.78 12.39 10.44
CA GLY A 31 4.35 13.74 10.08
C GLY A 31 3.32 14.33 11.05
N ARG A 32 2.16 14.75 10.52
CA ARG A 32 1.09 15.43 11.27
C ARG A 32 -0.23 14.67 11.16
N ILE A 33 -0.94 14.48 12.28
CA ILE A 33 -2.33 13.99 12.22
C ILE A 33 -3.26 15.12 11.80
N THR A 34 -4.14 14.87 10.82
CA THR A 34 -5.16 15.83 10.39
C THR A 34 -6.42 15.09 9.96
N SER A 35 -7.58 15.46 10.49
CA SER A 35 -8.84 14.75 10.24
C SER A 35 -8.75 13.25 10.59
N TRP A 36 -8.12 12.93 11.73
CA TRP A 36 -7.92 11.57 12.25
C TRP A 36 -7.01 10.64 11.40
N SER A 37 -6.40 11.15 10.32
CA SER A 37 -5.47 10.40 9.47
C SER A 37 -4.10 11.06 9.39
N CYS A 38 -3.06 10.26 9.16
CA CYS A 38 -1.69 10.74 9.00
C CYS A 38 -1.50 11.56 7.70
N VAL A 39 -0.92 12.74 7.85
CA VAL A 39 -0.23 13.47 6.79
C VAL A 39 1.24 13.07 6.89
N PHE A 40 1.72 12.32 5.90
CA PHE A 40 3.05 11.71 5.96
C PHE A 40 4.19 12.74 5.91
N GLY A 41 5.19 12.53 6.76
CA GLY A 41 6.43 13.30 6.83
C GLY A 41 7.62 12.57 6.21
N VAL A 42 8.82 13.12 6.40
CA VAL A 42 10.06 12.62 5.78
C VAL A 42 10.41 11.21 6.25
N LEU A 43 10.19 10.92 7.54
CA LEU A 43 10.49 9.62 8.13
C LEU A 43 9.49 8.52 7.72
N ASP A 44 8.33 8.89 7.17
CA ASP A 44 7.35 7.94 6.64
C ASP A 44 7.74 7.42 5.23
N ILE A 45 8.57 8.18 4.48
CA ILE A 45 8.91 7.89 3.07
C ILE A 45 9.48 6.48 2.85
N PRO A 46 10.43 5.97 3.65
CA PRO A 46 10.96 4.61 3.45
C PRO A 46 9.86 3.54 3.50
N THR A 47 8.88 3.69 4.39
CA THR A 47 7.72 2.78 4.44
C THR A 47 6.90 2.92 3.17
N LEU A 48 6.52 4.14 2.79
CA LEU A 48 5.70 4.41 1.60
C LEU A 48 6.31 3.85 0.31
N LEU A 49 7.65 3.87 0.17
CA LEU A 49 8.35 3.37 -1.02
C LEU A 49 8.32 1.85 -1.20
N ASN A 50 8.03 1.11 -0.13
CA ASN A 50 7.98 -0.36 -0.09
C ASN A 50 6.55 -0.91 -0.12
N ARG A 51 5.56 -0.05 0.08
CA ARG A 51 4.13 -0.40 0.09
C ARG A 51 3.64 -0.84 -1.29
N PRO A 52 2.76 -1.85 -1.39
CA PRO A 52 2.14 -2.27 -2.66
C PRO A 52 1.05 -1.32 -3.16
N GLU A 53 0.56 -0.39 -2.34
CA GLU A 53 -0.52 0.49 -2.75
C GLU A 53 -0.08 1.54 -3.79
N LEU A 54 -1.01 1.89 -4.70
CA LEU A 54 -0.72 2.77 -5.83
C LEU A 54 -0.73 4.26 -5.47
N ILE A 55 -1.50 4.64 -4.45
CA ILE A 55 -1.68 6.03 -4.02
C ILE A 55 -1.56 6.10 -2.49
N VAL A 56 -0.95 7.17 -1.99
CA VAL A 56 -0.86 7.44 -0.56
C VAL A 56 -1.87 8.53 -0.16
N HIS A 57 -2.55 8.34 0.97
CA HIS A 57 -3.42 9.33 1.57
C HIS A 57 -2.99 9.56 3.03
N LYS A 58 -2.40 10.71 3.38
CA LYS A 58 -2.25 11.93 2.56
C LYS A 58 -0.91 12.63 2.75
N MET A 59 -0.60 13.53 1.82
CA MET A 59 0.62 14.33 1.78
C MET A 59 0.21 15.77 1.52
N TYR A 60 0.78 16.72 2.27
CA TYR A 60 0.55 18.15 2.06
C TYR A 60 1.88 18.89 1.99
N LEU A 61 1.99 19.89 1.13
CA LEU A 61 3.21 20.68 1.00
C LEU A 61 3.48 21.57 2.22
N ASP A 62 2.45 21.86 3.03
CA ASP A 62 2.57 22.57 4.30
C ASP A 62 3.11 21.68 5.44
N THR A 63 3.20 20.37 5.21
CA THR A 63 3.64 19.37 6.19
C THR A 63 4.92 18.73 5.66
N GLU A 64 6.06 19.18 6.17
CA GLU A 64 7.40 18.70 5.79
C GLU A 64 7.56 18.52 4.26
N PRO A 65 7.63 19.61 3.47
CA PRO A 65 7.66 19.54 2.00
C PRO A 65 8.79 18.65 1.44
N ALA A 66 9.86 18.43 2.21
CA ALA A 66 10.91 17.48 1.90
C ALA A 66 10.38 16.05 1.67
N ALA A 67 9.33 15.61 2.38
CA ALA A 67 8.71 14.30 2.19
C ALA A 67 8.17 14.15 0.76
N PHE A 68 7.39 15.13 0.31
CA PHE A 68 6.86 15.20 -1.05
C PHE A 68 7.98 15.24 -2.10
N MET A 69 9.00 16.08 -1.88
CA MET A 69 10.13 16.20 -2.81
C MET A 69 10.95 14.91 -2.89
N CYS A 70 11.19 14.21 -1.78
CA CYS A 70 11.88 12.93 -1.75
C CYS A 70 11.11 11.85 -2.52
N LEU A 71 9.80 11.74 -2.28
CA LEU A 71 8.95 10.80 -3.01
C LEU A 71 8.95 11.10 -4.51
N LEU A 72 8.78 12.38 -4.90
CA LEU A 72 8.80 12.79 -6.30
C LEU A 72 10.15 12.51 -6.98
N LYS A 73 11.26 12.77 -6.28
CA LYS A 73 12.61 12.47 -6.78
C LYS A 73 12.77 10.97 -7.04
N GLU A 74 12.33 10.14 -6.11
CA GLU A 74 12.43 8.68 -6.25
C GLU A 74 11.52 8.15 -7.37
N LEU A 75 10.29 8.64 -7.49
CA LEU A 75 9.39 8.30 -8.60
C LEU A 75 10.00 8.65 -9.96
N ARG A 76 10.61 9.84 -10.08
CA ARG A 76 11.34 10.26 -11.29
C ARG A 76 12.58 9.40 -11.57
N ARG A 77 13.27 8.95 -10.51
CA ARG A 77 14.41 8.03 -10.67
C ARG A 77 13.94 6.68 -11.21
N ARG A 78 12.86 6.12 -10.67
CA ARG A 78 12.25 4.85 -11.13
C ARG A 78 11.71 4.95 -12.55
N SER A 79 11.07 6.06 -12.91
CA SER A 79 10.56 6.24 -14.28
C SER A 79 11.66 6.34 -15.35
N ARG A 80 12.83 6.86 -14.97
CA ARG A 80 14.02 6.93 -15.85
C ARG A 80 14.86 5.66 -15.84
N ASN A 81 14.69 4.80 -14.84
CA ASN A 81 15.40 3.53 -14.69
C ASN A 81 14.38 2.43 -14.43
N PRO A 82 13.54 2.10 -15.42
CA PRO A 82 12.51 1.09 -15.24
C PRO A 82 13.17 -0.25 -14.94
N ILE A 83 12.63 -0.91 -13.93
CA ILE A 83 12.91 -2.33 -13.64
C ILE A 83 11.75 -3.15 -14.17
N ASP A 84 12.01 -4.41 -14.49
CA ASP A 84 10.95 -5.34 -14.87
C ASP A 84 9.96 -5.45 -13.69
N PHE A 85 8.72 -5.06 -13.96
CA PHE A 85 7.65 -5.10 -12.98
C PHE A 85 6.97 -6.48 -13.02
N ASP A 86 7.13 -7.23 -11.95
CA ASP A 86 6.42 -8.50 -11.77
C ASP A 86 5.00 -8.25 -11.25
N ALA A 87 4.03 -8.30 -12.15
CA ALA A 87 2.62 -8.08 -11.83
C ALA A 87 1.91 -9.32 -11.24
N ARG A 88 2.61 -10.45 -11.03
CA ARG A 88 1.96 -11.70 -10.57
C ARG A 88 1.17 -11.52 -9.27
N SER A 89 1.77 -10.85 -8.28
CA SER A 89 1.12 -10.60 -6.98
C SER A 89 -0.17 -9.78 -7.10
N TYR A 90 -0.24 -8.88 -8.09
CA TYR A 90 -1.43 -8.08 -8.39
C TYR A 90 -2.48 -8.88 -9.16
N ALA A 91 -2.05 -9.72 -10.11
CA ALA A 91 -2.94 -10.59 -10.88
C ALA A 91 -3.61 -11.66 -10.02
N GLU A 92 -2.94 -12.13 -8.97
CA GLU A 92 -3.43 -13.11 -8.00
C GLU A 92 -4.32 -12.49 -6.90
N MET A 93 -4.59 -11.18 -6.95
CA MET A 93 -5.50 -10.54 -6.00
C MET A 93 -6.92 -11.09 -6.19
N PRO A 94 -7.64 -11.46 -5.11
CA PRO A 94 -8.96 -12.07 -5.24
C PRO A 94 -9.97 -11.24 -6.04
N THR A 95 -9.97 -9.92 -5.87
CA THR A 95 -10.85 -9.00 -6.62
C THR A 95 -10.55 -9.00 -8.11
N VAL A 96 -9.28 -9.12 -8.48
CA VAL A 96 -8.83 -9.20 -9.88
C VAL A 96 -9.20 -10.56 -10.48
N GLU A 97 -8.93 -11.65 -9.76
CA GLU A 97 -9.25 -13.00 -10.19
C GLU A 97 -10.76 -13.23 -10.37
N LEU A 98 -11.58 -12.74 -9.43
CA LEU A 98 -13.04 -12.76 -9.55
C LEU A 98 -13.52 -11.93 -10.74
N SER A 99 -12.92 -10.74 -10.96
CA SER A 99 -13.23 -9.92 -12.14
C SER A 99 -12.84 -10.60 -13.46
N ASN A 100 -11.82 -11.46 -13.44
CA ASN A 100 -11.41 -12.29 -14.59
C ASN A 100 -12.25 -13.57 -14.74
N GLY A 101 -13.27 -13.77 -13.90
CA GLY A 101 -14.24 -14.86 -14.03
C GLY A 101 -13.90 -16.14 -13.26
N LYS A 102 -12.86 -16.16 -12.42
CA LYS A 102 -12.60 -17.30 -11.52
C LYS A 102 -13.71 -17.42 -10.48
N ARG A 103 -14.04 -18.64 -10.07
CA ARG A 103 -14.94 -18.87 -8.93
C ARG A 103 -14.19 -18.68 -7.61
N ILE A 104 -14.91 -18.40 -6.52
CA ILE A 104 -14.31 -18.25 -5.17
C ILE A 104 -13.48 -19.49 -4.77
N THR A 105 -13.90 -20.68 -5.17
CA THR A 105 -13.20 -21.95 -4.89
C THR A 105 -11.93 -22.15 -5.71
N GLU A 106 -11.69 -21.32 -6.73
CA GLU A 106 -10.58 -21.42 -7.69
C GLU A 106 -9.55 -20.29 -7.51
N LEU A 107 -9.73 -19.45 -6.49
CA LEU A 107 -8.83 -18.35 -6.19
C LEU A 107 -7.47 -18.87 -5.73
N THR A 108 -6.43 -18.12 -6.08
CA THR A 108 -5.06 -18.49 -5.70
C THR A 108 -4.85 -18.30 -4.19
N HIS A 109 -5.38 -17.20 -3.65
CA HIS A 109 -5.29 -16.85 -2.23
C HIS A 109 -6.67 -16.47 -1.66
N PRO A 110 -7.60 -17.43 -1.48
CA PRO A 110 -8.98 -17.14 -1.03
C PRO A 110 -9.02 -16.47 0.35
N GLU A 111 -8.02 -16.70 1.19
CA GLU A 111 -7.91 -16.09 2.52
C GLU A 111 -7.66 -14.58 2.49
N TRP A 112 -7.21 -14.02 1.36
CA TRP A 112 -7.03 -12.57 1.21
C TRP A 112 -8.36 -11.82 1.05
N LEU A 113 -9.45 -12.50 0.68
CA LEU A 113 -10.80 -11.89 0.67
C LEU A 113 -11.22 -11.46 2.07
N MET A 114 -10.89 -12.26 3.08
CA MET A 114 -11.29 -12.04 4.47
C MET A 114 -10.33 -11.08 5.19
N ARG A 115 -9.14 -10.85 4.63
CA ARG A 115 -8.18 -9.83 5.10
C ARG A 115 -8.53 -8.47 4.51
N SER A 116 -9.64 -7.91 5.00
CA SER A 116 -9.94 -6.53 4.72
C SER A 116 -8.93 -5.62 5.42
N SER A 117 -8.58 -4.50 4.77
CA SER A 117 -7.86 -3.38 5.36
C SER A 117 -8.60 -2.73 6.54
N PHE A 118 -9.76 -3.25 6.93
CA PHE A 118 -10.53 -2.81 8.09
C PHE A 118 -10.13 -3.63 9.32
N HIS A 119 -9.31 -2.99 10.15
CA HIS A 119 -9.16 -3.24 11.60
C HIS A 119 -8.79 -4.67 12.05
N LYS A 120 -7.57 -4.80 12.57
CA LYS A 120 -7.34 -5.63 13.76
C LYS A 120 -7.58 -4.75 14.98
N PHE A 121 -8.73 -4.91 15.64
CA PHE A 121 -8.86 -4.48 17.03
C PHE A 121 -7.97 -5.41 17.86
N TYR A 122 -6.92 -4.86 18.46
CA TYR A 122 -6.39 -5.36 19.72
C TYR A 122 -6.78 -4.37 20.81
#